data_AF-A0A2V7NK44-F1
#
_entry.id   AF-A0A2V7NK44-F1
#
_cell.length_a   1.000
_cell.length_b   1.000
_cell.length_c   1.000
_cell.angle_alpha   90.00
_cell.angle_beta   90.00
_cell.angle_gamma   90.00
#
_symmetry.space_group_name_H-M   'P 1'
#
loop_
_entity.id
_entity.type
_entity.pdbx_description
1 polymer ?
#
loop_
_entity_poly.entity_id
_entity_poly.type
_entity_poly.pdbx_seq_one_letter_code
_entity_poly.pdbx_strand_id
1 'polypeptide(L)' 'WGIALSPDARWLYTADGRSNQVSVIDTHTRKVSATIPVGDRPNDLLYIP' A
#
# COMPACT_ATOMS: atom_id res chain seq x y z
N TRP A 1 10.33 -3.22 -1.88
CA TRP A 1 9.50 -2.78 -0.75
C TRP A 1 8.44 -3.83 -0.49
N GLY A 2 7.94 -3.85 0.73
CA GLY A 2 6.95 -4.77 1.23
C GLY A 2 5.54 -4.41 0.79
N ILE A 3 4.65 -5.36 1.03
CA ILE A 3 3.23 -5.26 0.78
C ILE A 3 2.48 -5.69 2.05
N ALA A 4 1.30 -5.14 2.26
CA ALA A 4 0.39 -5.61 3.28
C ALA A 4 -1.02 -5.77 2.70
N LEU A 5 -1.78 -6.74 3.20
CA LEU A 5 -3.14 -7.02 2.75
C LEU A 5 -4.10 -6.81 3.91
N SER A 6 -5.26 -6.20 3.65
CA SER A 6 -6.33 -6.15 4.64
C SER A 6 -6.88 -7.56 4.95
N PRO A 7 -7.47 -7.79 6.14
CA PRO A 7 -8.01 -9.10 6.53
C PRO A 7 -9.07 -9.65 5.59
N ASP A 8 -9.87 -8.77 4.98
CA ASP A 8 -10.90 -9.10 3.99
C ASP A 8 -10.35 -9.23 2.56
N ALA A 9 -9.03 -9.07 2.38
CA ALA A 9 -8.33 -9.07 1.10
C ALA A 9 -8.82 -8.03 0.08
N ARG A 10 -9.63 -7.04 0.49
CA ARG A 10 -10.14 -6.01 -0.42
C ARG A 10 -9.06 -4.99 -0.80
N TRP A 11 -8.13 -4.71 0.11
CA TRP A 11 -7.12 -3.67 -0.04
C TRP A 11 -5.72 -4.26 0.03
N LEU A 12 -4.93 -4.00 -1.01
CA LEU A 12 -3.50 -4.25 -1.04
C LEU A 12 -2.75 -2.92 -0.90
N TYR A 13 -1.79 -2.88 0.00
CA TYR A 13 -0.94 -1.73 0.24
C TYR A 13 0.47 -2.05 -0.25
N THR A 14 1.07 -1.14 -1.01
CA THR A 14 2.47 -1.25 -1.45
C THR A 14 3.26 -0.07 -0.91
N ALA A 15 4.38 -0.33 -0.25
CA ALA A 15 5.32 0.73 0.07
C ALA A 15 6.02 1.12 -1.23
N ASP A 16 5.93 2.38 -1.67
CA ASP A 16 6.44 2.87 -2.94
C ASP A 16 7.65 3.80 -2.75
N GLY A 17 8.71 3.34 -2.08
CA GLY A 17 9.83 4.17 -1.64
C GLY A 17 10.74 4.90 -2.67
N ARG A 18 10.45 4.94 -3.96
CA ARG A 18 11.10 5.83 -4.95
C ARG A 18 10.21 7.06 -5.13
N SER A 19 8.92 6.86 -4.88
CA SER A 19 7.88 7.87 -4.93
C SER A 19 7.54 8.40 -3.52
N ASN A 20 8.18 7.90 -2.45
CA ASN A 20 7.95 8.31 -1.07
C ASN A 20 6.47 8.29 -0.67
N GLN A 21 5.76 7.22 -1.07
CA GLN A 21 4.33 7.07 -0.82
C GLN A 21 3.97 5.62 -0.51
N VAL A 22 2.73 5.38 -0.10
CA VAL A 22 2.08 4.07 -0.10
C VAL A 22 0.95 4.11 -1.12
N SER A 23 0.87 3.12 -2.01
CA SER A 23 -0.30 2.95 -2.88
C SER A 23 -1.32 2.03 -2.23
N VAL A 24 -2.60 2.40 -2.31
CA VAL A 24 -3.75 1.58 -1.91
C VAL A 24 -4.42 1.05 -3.16
N ILE A 25 -4.47 -0.26 -3.30
CA ILE A 25 -4.95 -0.97 -4.48
C ILE A 25 -6.23 -1.71 -4.10
N ASP A 26 -7.31 -1.46 -4.85
CA ASP A 26 -8.51 -2.29 -4.79
C ASP A 26 -8.23 -3.60 -5.54
N THR A 27 -8.31 -4.73 -4.84
CA THR A 27 -7.91 -6.04 -5.39
C THR A 27 -8.89 -6.60 -6.41
N HIS A 28 -10.15 -6.17 -6.38
CA HIS A 28 -11.19 -6.63 -7.32
C HIS A 28 -10.99 -5.99 -8.68
N THR A 29 -10.77 -4.68 -8.69
CA THR A 29 -10.58 -3.89 -9.91
C THR A 29 -9.13 -3.85 -10.36
N ARG A 30 -8.19 -4.19 -9.47
CA ARG A 30 -6.73 -4.11 -9.67
C ARG A 30 -6.26 -2.70 -10.00
N LYS A 31 -6.95 -1.70 -9.48
CA LYS A 31 -6.64 -0.28 -9.69
C LYS A 31 -6.16 0.36 -8.40
N VAL A 32 -5.26 1.33 -8.53
CA VAL A 32 -4.89 2.22 -7.43
C VAL A 32 -6.11 3.07 -7.09
N SER A 33 -6.62 2.92 -5.87
CA SER A 33 -7.73 3.69 -5.34
C SER A 33 -7.25 4.97 -4.66
N ALA A 34 -6.05 4.97 -4.10
CA ALA A 34 -5.45 6.12 -3.44
C ALA A 34 -3.92 6.01 -3.39
N THR A 35 -3.25 7.15 -3.21
CA THR A 35 -1.84 7.23 -2.84
C THR A 35 -1.72 8.07 -1.57
N ILE A 36 -0.85 7.64 -0.66
CA ILE A 36 -0.66 8.27 0.64
C ILE A 36 0.81 8.69 0.73
N PRO A 37 1.13 10.00 0.68
CA PRO A 37 2.49 10.47 0.89
C PRO A 37 3.00 10.06 2.28
N VAL A 38 4.23 9.57 2.34
CA VAL A 38 4.90 9.21 3.60
C VAL A 38 6.34 9.73 3.60
N GLY A 39 7.13 9.36 4.60
CA GLY A 39 8.55 9.72 4.68
C GLY A 39 9.41 9.07 3.58
N ASP A 40 10.72 9.27 3.70
CA ASP A 40 11.65 8.82 2.67
C ASP A 40 11.78 7.30 2.60
N ARG A 41 11.68 6.79 1.36
CA ARG A 41 11.97 5.40 1.00
C ARG A 41 11.31 4.35 1.91
N PRO A 42 9.98 4.39 2.14
CA PRO A 42 9.27 3.32 2.83
C PRO A 42 9.63 1.97 2.22
N ASN A 43 9.92 0.98 3.08
CA ASN A 43 10.34 -0.34 2.63
C ASN A 43 9.52 -1.49 3.19
N ASP A 44 8.90 -1.35 4.35
CA ASP A 44 8.11 -2.41 4.96
C ASP A 44 6.73 -1.90 5.35
N LEU A 45 5.76 -2.81 5.46
CA LEU A 45 4.38 -2.50 5.80
C LEU A 45 3.83 -3.55 6.77
N LEU A 46 3.18 -3.07 7.82
CA LEU A 46 2.32 -3.87 8.69
C LEU A 46 0.91 -3.30 8.61
N TYR A 47 -0.06 -4.16 8.31
CA TYR A 47 -1.47 -3.83 8.45
C TYR A 47 -1.93 -4.15 9.88
N ILE A 48 -2.64 -3.22 10.51
CA ILE A 48 -3.29 -3.40 11.82
C ILE A 48 -4.77 -3.01 11.63
N PRO A 49 -5.74 -3.88 12.00
CA PRO A 49 -7.17 -3.57 11.94
C PRO A 49 -7.60 -2.39 12.81
#